data_AF-A0AAQ3ULH4-F1
#
_entry.id   AF-A0AAQ3ULH4-F1
#
_cell.length_a   1.000
_cell.length_b   1.000
_cell.length_c   1.000
_cell.angle_alpha   90.00
_cell.angle_beta   90.00
_cell.angle_gamma   90.00
#
_symmetry.space_group_name_H-M   'P 1'
#
loop_
_entity.id
_entity.type
_entity.pdbx_description
1 polymer ?
#
loop_
_entity_poly.entity_id
_entity_poly.type
_entity_poly.pdbx_seq_one_letter_code
_entity_poly.pdbx_strand_id
1 'polypeptide(L)'
;MALVALVGGPPLHQSLRIAAGEALVNLTIESSANCLAILEEPGYELIKDLKNMLCEDECIYVTASLLQNVCAHSANKLRHQGAGNHLSSEFQIAMENIMSAEGKQLEALIGLLSKICDVIWDQEPSVLELQLQTNGSGLVQKLVGTLNSNRKPNPEYPRMRRVIVELVISTVKLCPHYTTIFREGGMMEALAKIERTPSKVEKYRVFYGNIGVVLESGSSLTVLVATAKELIHSAVQLQARN
;
A
#
# COMPACT_ATOMS: atom_id res chain seq x y z
N MET A 1 9.08 -0.81 -24.21
CA MET A 1 8.01 0.04 -24.80
C MET A 1 7.01 0.56 -23.76
N ALA A 2 6.40 -0.29 -22.91
CA ALA A 2 5.44 0.19 -21.90
C ALA A 2 6.09 1.10 -20.84
N LEU A 3 7.29 0.77 -20.35
CA LEU A 3 8.02 1.63 -19.41
C LEU A 3 8.35 2.99 -20.03
N VAL A 4 8.83 3.01 -21.27
CA VAL A 4 9.04 4.24 -22.05
C VAL A 4 7.74 5.05 -22.14
N ALA A 5 6.59 4.43 -22.42
CA ALA A 5 5.33 5.16 -22.51
C ALA A 5 4.83 5.70 -21.16
N LEU A 6 5.25 5.11 -20.03
CA LEU A 6 4.91 5.58 -18.70
C LEU A 6 5.81 6.74 -18.27
N VAL A 7 7.13 6.53 -18.29
CA VAL A 7 8.14 7.45 -17.71
C VAL A 7 8.97 8.22 -18.74
N GLY A 8 8.92 7.86 -20.03
CA GLY A 8 9.75 8.44 -21.10
C GLY A 8 8.99 9.27 -22.15
N GLY A 9 9.61 10.36 -22.60
CA GLY A 9 9.17 11.15 -23.77
C GLY A 9 8.39 12.44 -23.46
N PRO A 10 8.13 13.29 -24.48
CA PRO A 10 7.24 14.45 -24.35
C PRO A 10 5.85 14.01 -23.88
N PRO A 11 5.02 14.88 -23.27
CA PRO A 11 3.76 14.49 -22.64
C PRO A 11 2.89 13.69 -23.62
N LEU A 12 2.89 12.37 -23.43
CA LEU A 12 2.00 11.46 -24.15
C LEU A 12 0.57 11.72 -23.67
N HIS A 13 -0.42 11.38 -24.50
CA HIS A 13 -1.82 11.42 -24.08
C HIS A 13 -1.98 10.64 -22.76
N GLN A 14 -2.61 11.27 -21.76
CA GLN A 14 -2.81 10.70 -20.41
C GLN A 14 -3.35 9.27 -20.45
N SER A 15 -4.29 8.98 -21.35
CA SER A 15 -4.86 7.65 -21.53
C SER A 15 -3.83 6.58 -21.93
N LEU A 16 -2.81 6.95 -22.71
CA LEU A 16 -1.74 6.03 -23.11
C LEU A 16 -0.80 5.74 -21.93
N ARG A 17 -0.46 6.76 -21.13
CA ARG A 17 0.34 6.59 -19.90
C ARG A 17 -0.35 5.65 -18.94
N ILE A 18 -1.64 5.87 -18.70
CA ILE A 18 -2.46 5.01 -17.84
C ILE A 18 -2.49 3.57 -18.37
N ALA A 19 -2.79 3.36 -19.65
CA ALA A 19 -2.85 2.02 -20.22
C ALA A 19 -1.49 1.28 -20.17
N ALA A 20 -0.39 1.98 -20.47
CA ALA A 20 0.96 1.43 -20.35
C ALA A 20 1.29 1.07 -18.88
N GLY A 21 0.90 1.95 -17.97
CA GLY A 21 0.97 1.78 -16.54
C GLY A 21 0.23 0.55 -16.02
N GLU A 22 -1.04 0.40 -16.37
CA GLU A 22 -1.85 -0.76 -16.00
C GLU A 22 -1.26 -2.06 -16.54
N ALA A 23 -0.72 -2.05 -17.76
CA ALA A 23 -0.02 -3.20 -18.32
C ALA A 23 1.21 -3.57 -17.47
N LEU A 24 2.03 -2.60 -17.07
CA LEU A 24 3.19 -2.83 -16.21
C LEU A 24 2.79 -3.31 -14.81
N VAL A 25 1.76 -2.70 -14.21
CA VAL A 25 1.22 -3.14 -12.92
C VAL A 25 0.78 -4.59 -13.01
N ASN A 26 0.06 -4.98 -14.06
CA ASN A 26 -0.40 -6.35 -14.24
C ASN A 26 0.77 -7.34 -14.46
N LEU A 27 1.79 -6.95 -15.23
CA LEU A 27 2.98 -7.77 -15.46
C LEU A 27 3.83 -7.98 -14.19
N THR A 28 3.78 -7.05 -13.25
CA THR A 28 4.55 -7.10 -12.01
C THR A 28 3.86 -7.82 -10.85
N ILE A 29 2.58 -8.20 -11.03
CA ILE A 29 1.84 -9.00 -10.05
C ILE A 29 2.58 -10.32 -9.81
N GLU A 30 3.06 -10.50 -8.58
CA GLU A 30 3.66 -11.77 -8.12
C GLU A 30 4.87 -12.22 -8.95
N SER A 31 5.50 -11.28 -9.66
CA SER A 31 6.63 -11.55 -10.55
C SER A 31 7.86 -10.77 -10.12
N SER A 32 8.70 -11.40 -9.30
CA SER A 32 10.00 -10.83 -8.90
C SER A 32 10.92 -10.57 -10.09
N ALA A 33 10.90 -11.47 -11.09
CA ALA A 33 11.67 -11.30 -12.32
C ALA A 33 11.26 -10.03 -13.08
N ASN A 34 9.95 -9.79 -13.23
CA ASN A 34 9.48 -8.59 -13.95
C ASN A 34 9.71 -7.31 -13.13
N CYS A 35 9.48 -7.34 -11.81
CA CYS A 35 9.80 -6.19 -10.95
C CYS A 35 11.29 -5.84 -11.03
N LEU A 36 12.17 -6.84 -10.98
CA LEU A 36 13.61 -6.63 -11.07
C LEU A 36 14.02 -6.10 -12.44
N ALA A 37 13.48 -6.67 -13.53
CA ALA A 37 13.76 -6.22 -14.88
C ALA A 37 13.37 -4.75 -15.10
N ILE A 38 12.20 -4.33 -14.59
CA ILE A 38 11.76 -2.93 -14.67
C ILE A 38 12.64 -2.03 -13.80
N LEU A 39 12.99 -2.46 -12.59
CA LEU A 39 13.86 -1.71 -11.67
C LEU A 39 15.27 -1.52 -12.25
N GLU A 40 15.76 -2.48 -13.03
CA GLU A 40 17.11 -2.48 -13.62
C GLU A 40 17.13 -2.00 -15.09
N GLU A 41 16.02 -1.52 -15.64
CA GLU A 41 15.96 -1.09 -17.03
C GLU A 41 16.99 0.03 -17.29
N PRO A 42 17.96 -0.18 -18.21
CA PRO A 42 18.97 0.84 -18.50
C PRO A 42 18.37 2.14 -19.02
N GLY A 43 18.85 3.27 -18.50
CA GLY A 43 18.43 4.60 -18.94
C GLY A 43 17.24 5.20 -18.18
N TYR A 44 16.73 4.51 -17.15
CA TYR A 44 15.70 5.03 -16.25
C TYR A 44 16.17 5.04 -14.79
N GLU A 45 15.80 6.07 -14.05
CA GLU A 45 15.98 6.14 -12.60
C GLU A 45 14.63 5.83 -11.95
N LEU A 46 14.13 4.60 -12.14
CA LEU A 46 12.73 4.24 -11.93
C LEU A 46 12.12 4.78 -10.63
N ILE A 47 12.82 4.62 -9.49
CA ILE A 47 12.30 5.09 -8.20
C ILE A 47 12.12 6.61 -8.19
N LYS A 48 13.08 7.36 -8.74
CA LYS A 48 13.00 8.82 -8.86
C LYS A 48 11.95 9.25 -9.88
N ASP A 49 11.85 8.55 -11.01
CA ASP A 49 10.86 8.85 -12.04
C ASP A 49 9.44 8.62 -11.50
N LEU A 50 9.21 7.51 -10.80
CA LEU A 50 7.93 7.20 -10.16
C LEU A 50 7.64 8.15 -8.98
N LYS A 51 8.65 8.60 -8.23
CA LYS A 51 8.47 9.65 -7.20
C LYS A 51 7.88 10.92 -7.80
N ASN A 52 8.44 11.41 -8.90
CA ASN A 52 7.94 12.62 -9.56
C ASN A 52 6.49 12.43 -10.00
N MET A 53 6.14 11.24 -10.50
CA MET A 53 4.77 10.90 -10.88
C MET A 53 3.82 10.76 -9.69
N LEU A 54 4.28 10.41 -8.48
CA LEU A 54 3.43 10.41 -7.28
C LEU A 54 3.02 11.83 -6.86
N CYS A 55 3.78 12.85 -7.24
CA CYS A 55 3.44 14.26 -7.04
C CYS A 55 2.45 14.79 -8.08
N GLU A 56 2.25 14.08 -9.20
CA GLU A 56 1.38 14.47 -10.31
C GLU A 56 0.05 13.69 -10.24
N ASP A 57 -1.09 14.39 -10.10
CA ASP A 57 -2.41 13.80 -9.81
C ASP A 57 -2.91 12.79 -10.86
N GLU A 58 -2.49 12.95 -12.11
CA GLU A 58 -3.08 12.26 -13.26
C GLU A 58 -2.73 10.77 -13.40
N CYS A 59 -1.75 10.24 -12.64
CA CYS A 59 -1.29 8.85 -12.74
C CYS A 59 -1.02 8.17 -11.37
N ILE A 60 -1.46 8.77 -10.26
CA ILE A 60 -1.09 8.33 -8.90
C ILE A 60 -1.36 6.84 -8.67
N TYR A 61 -2.53 6.31 -9.06
CA TYR A 61 -2.87 4.91 -8.75
C TYR A 61 -1.97 3.90 -9.47
N VAL A 62 -1.62 4.17 -10.73
CA VAL A 62 -0.71 3.34 -11.53
C VAL A 62 0.67 3.36 -10.89
N THR A 63 1.18 4.57 -10.61
CA THR A 63 2.50 4.78 -10.04
C THR A 63 2.63 4.11 -8.68
N ALA A 64 1.65 4.31 -7.80
CA ALA A 64 1.62 3.70 -6.48
C ALA A 64 1.51 2.17 -6.56
N SER A 65 0.69 1.64 -7.46
CA SER A 65 0.56 0.18 -7.65
C SER A 65 1.84 -0.46 -8.18
N LEU A 66 2.53 0.22 -9.10
CA LEU A 66 3.80 -0.27 -9.65
C LEU A 66 4.89 -0.26 -8.57
N LEU A 67 5.04 0.85 -7.83
CA LEU A 67 5.95 0.94 -6.70
C LEU A 67 5.61 -0.11 -5.62
N GLN A 68 4.33 -0.35 -5.36
CA GLN A 68 3.89 -1.39 -4.41
C GLN A 68 4.41 -2.77 -4.83
N ASN A 69 4.22 -3.15 -6.11
CA ASN A 69 4.69 -4.44 -6.62
C ASN A 69 6.22 -4.53 -6.61
N VAL A 70 6.93 -3.45 -6.96
CA VAL A 70 8.41 -3.39 -6.92
C VAL A 70 8.91 -3.55 -5.48
N CYS A 71 8.32 -2.83 -4.51
CA CYS A 71 8.66 -2.98 -3.10
C CYS A 71 8.39 -4.40 -2.59
N ALA A 72 7.25 -4.99 -2.94
CA ALA A 72 6.86 -6.33 -2.50
C ALA A 72 7.76 -7.45 -3.07
N HIS A 73 8.28 -7.28 -4.29
CA HIS A 73 8.97 -8.36 -5.01
C HIS A 73 10.46 -8.10 -5.30
N SER A 74 10.97 -6.92 -4.98
CA SER A 74 12.38 -6.53 -5.14
C SER A 74 13.01 -5.95 -3.86
N ALA A 75 12.40 -6.19 -2.69
CA ALA A 75 12.85 -5.66 -1.40
C ALA A 75 14.35 -5.86 -1.13
N ASN A 76 14.88 -7.07 -1.35
CA ASN A 76 16.31 -7.36 -1.14
C ASN A 76 17.22 -6.49 -2.01
N LYS A 77 16.83 -6.25 -3.27
CA LYS A 77 17.58 -5.42 -4.20
C LYS A 77 17.52 -3.95 -3.78
N LEU A 78 16.33 -3.44 -3.46
CA LEU A 78 16.13 -2.07 -2.98
C LEU A 78 16.97 -1.81 -1.72
N ARG A 79 16.99 -2.76 -0.79
CA ARG A 79 17.83 -2.69 0.41
C ARG A 79 19.32 -2.66 0.07
N HIS A 80 19.78 -3.57 -0.79
CA HIS A 80 21.19 -3.61 -1.23
C HIS A 80 21.63 -2.33 -1.93
N GLN A 81 20.73 -1.66 -2.66
CA GLN A 81 21.00 -0.39 -3.34
C GLN A 81 20.87 0.84 -2.42
N GLY A 82 20.53 0.68 -1.15
CA GLY A 82 20.36 1.80 -0.22
C GLY A 82 19.18 2.70 -0.57
N ALA A 83 18.10 2.14 -1.13
CA ALA A 83 16.94 2.90 -1.60
C ALA A 83 16.12 3.58 -0.48
N GLY A 84 16.44 3.33 0.80
CA GLY A 84 15.69 3.84 1.96
C GLY A 84 15.45 5.34 1.96
N ASN A 85 16.45 6.16 1.57
CA ASN A 85 16.29 7.62 1.50
C ASN A 85 15.25 8.05 0.46
N HIS A 86 15.22 7.37 -0.69
CA HIS A 86 14.20 7.63 -1.72
C HIS A 86 12.83 7.21 -1.19
N LEU A 87 12.72 5.96 -0.74
CA LEU A 87 11.46 5.38 -0.28
C LEU A 87 10.84 6.15 0.90
N SER A 88 11.66 6.76 1.77
CA SER A 88 11.18 7.63 2.86
C SER A 88 10.50 8.89 2.33
N SER A 89 11.01 9.46 1.24
CA SER A 89 10.34 10.57 0.56
C SER A 89 9.03 10.13 -0.10
N GLU A 90 9.01 8.96 -0.75
CA GLU A 90 7.77 8.42 -1.33
C GLU A 90 6.73 8.08 -0.25
N PHE A 91 7.17 7.62 0.92
CA PHE A 91 6.31 7.39 2.07
C PHE A 91 5.58 8.67 2.50
N GLN A 92 6.31 9.78 2.63
CA GLN A 92 5.72 11.07 3.00
C GLN A 92 4.69 11.54 1.97
N ILE A 93 5.03 11.48 0.67
CA ILE A 93 4.11 11.87 -0.41
C ILE A 93 2.85 10.99 -0.38
N ALA A 94 3.00 9.69 -0.17
CA ALA A 94 1.86 8.78 -0.08
C ALA A 94 0.97 9.09 1.14
N MET A 95 1.56 9.39 2.30
CA MET A 95 0.84 9.82 3.50
C MET A 95 0.00 11.08 3.26
N GLU A 96 0.57 12.08 2.61
CA GLU A 96 -0.11 13.34 2.28
C GLU A 96 -1.29 13.08 1.32
N ASN A 97 -1.05 12.32 0.25
CA ASN A 97 -2.08 12.01 -0.77
C ASN A 97 -3.22 11.12 -0.23
N ILE A 98 -2.96 10.22 0.73
CA ILE A 98 -3.99 9.36 1.33
C ILE A 98 -5.13 10.17 1.95
N MET A 99 -4.84 11.36 2.49
CA MET A 99 -5.84 12.15 3.18
C MET A 99 -6.97 12.60 2.25
N SER A 100 -6.64 12.99 1.01
CA SER A 100 -7.60 13.44 -0.01
C SER A 100 -8.04 12.35 -0.99
N ALA A 101 -7.27 11.28 -1.17
CA ALA A 101 -7.56 10.24 -2.15
C ALA A 101 -8.83 9.41 -1.83
N GLU A 102 -9.44 8.87 -2.89
CA GLU A 102 -10.56 7.93 -2.84
C GLU A 102 -10.37 6.78 -3.84
N GLY A 103 -11.24 5.76 -3.75
CA GLY A 103 -11.30 4.66 -4.72
C GLY A 103 -9.95 3.98 -4.99
N LYS A 104 -9.63 3.79 -6.28
CA LYS A 104 -8.37 3.16 -6.74
C LYS A 104 -7.11 3.86 -6.26
N GLN A 105 -7.10 5.19 -6.26
CA GLN A 105 -5.93 5.95 -5.79
C GLN A 105 -5.68 5.68 -4.32
N LEU A 106 -6.73 5.72 -3.49
CA LEU A 106 -6.60 5.43 -2.06
C LEU A 106 -6.13 4.01 -1.78
N GLU A 107 -6.70 3.01 -2.49
CA GLU A 107 -6.27 1.61 -2.37
C GLU A 107 -4.78 1.46 -2.71
N ALA A 108 -4.35 2.01 -3.84
CA ALA A 108 -2.98 1.90 -4.30
C ALA A 108 -1.99 2.59 -3.35
N LEU A 109 -2.33 3.78 -2.84
CA LEU A 109 -1.48 4.52 -1.91
C LEU A 109 -1.34 3.81 -0.55
N ILE A 110 -2.44 3.29 0.02
CA ILE A 110 -2.40 2.52 1.27
C ILE A 110 -1.59 1.22 1.05
N GLY A 111 -1.80 0.57 -0.10
CA GLY A 111 -1.07 -0.62 -0.50
C GLY A 111 0.43 -0.36 -0.60
N LEU A 112 0.83 0.74 -1.23
CA LEU A 112 2.22 1.18 -1.31
C LEU A 112 2.80 1.43 0.08
N LEU A 113 2.10 2.20 0.91
CA LEU A 113 2.57 2.58 2.26
C LEU A 113 2.91 1.34 3.10
N SER A 114 2.06 0.31 3.06
CA SER A 114 2.33 -0.97 3.74
C SER A 114 3.63 -1.63 3.27
N LYS A 115 3.91 -1.65 1.96
CA LYS A 115 5.12 -2.30 1.42
C LYS A 115 6.37 -1.47 1.61
N ILE A 116 6.25 -0.14 1.63
CA ILE A 116 7.37 0.73 1.99
C ILE A 116 7.78 0.47 3.45
N CYS A 117 6.83 0.32 4.39
CA CYS A 117 7.15 -0.04 5.78
C CYS A 117 7.99 -1.32 5.86
N ASP A 118 7.61 -2.35 5.10
CA ASP A 118 8.33 -3.63 5.07
C ASP A 118 9.77 -3.48 4.53
N VAL A 119 10.01 -2.54 3.61
CA VAL A 119 11.35 -2.32 3.01
C VAL A 119 12.22 -1.41 3.88
N ILE A 120 11.69 -0.27 4.33
CA ILE A 120 12.44 0.79 5.04
C ILE A 120 12.77 0.42 6.47
N TRP A 121 11.96 -0.43 7.14
CA TRP A 121 12.13 -0.76 8.56
C TRP A 121 13.59 -1.08 8.95
N ASP A 122 14.30 -1.84 8.12
CA ASP A 122 15.68 -2.25 8.40
C ASP A 122 16.73 -1.17 8.11
N GLN A 123 16.37 -0.11 7.38
CA GLN A 123 17.29 0.95 6.95
C GLN A 123 17.13 2.23 7.78
N GLU A 124 15.90 2.73 7.94
CA GLU A 124 15.62 4.05 8.53
C GLU A 124 14.36 4.04 9.43
N PRO A 125 14.32 3.22 10.51
CA PRO A 125 13.10 3.04 11.31
C PRO A 125 12.65 4.32 12.03
N SER A 126 13.60 5.17 12.46
CA SER A 126 13.31 6.42 13.18
C SER A 126 12.64 7.48 12.30
N VAL A 127 13.05 7.57 11.03
CA VAL A 127 12.45 8.51 10.07
C VAL A 127 10.99 8.15 9.81
N LEU A 128 10.73 6.85 9.64
CA LEU A 128 9.39 6.33 9.39
C LEU A 128 8.46 6.53 10.59
N GLU A 129 8.97 6.28 11.80
CA GLU A 129 8.24 6.54 13.04
C GLU A 129 7.86 8.01 13.19
N LEU A 130 8.79 8.93 12.92
CA LEU A 130 8.53 10.38 13.00
C LEU A 130 7.46 10.83 11.99
N GLN A 131 7.55 10.34 10.75
CA GLN A 131 6.57 10.64 9.70
C GLN A 131 5.17 10.14 10.08
N LEU A 132 5.08 8.93 10.65
CA LEU A 132 3.82 8.42 11.18
C LEU A 132 3.31 9.29 12.34
N GLN A 133 4.15 9.66 13.30
CA GLN A 133 3.72 10.46 14.46
C GLN A 133 3.15 11.83 14.09
N THR A 134 3.63 12.45 13.00
CA THR A 134 3.22 13.80 12.59
C THR A 134 1.73 13.87 12.22
N ASN A 135 1.14 12.79 11.69
CA ASN A 135 -0.28 12.76 11.31
C ASN A 135 -0.98 11.42 11.64
N GLY A 136 -0.59 10.79 12.74
CA GLY A 136 -1.04 9.44 13.07
C GLY A 136 -2.53 9.30 13.31
N SER A 137 -3.11 10.23 14.05
CA SER A 137 -4.55 10.24 14.32
C SER A 137 -5.37 10.47 13.05
N GLY A 138 -4.94 11.39 12.19
CA GLY A 138 -5.58 11.67 10.89
C GLY A 138 -5.58 10.44 9.98
N LEU A 139 -4.44 9.76 9.86
CA LEU A 139 -4.35 8.50 9.12
C LEU A 139 -5.32 7.46 9.69
N VAL A 140 -5.31 7.23 11.01
CA VAL A 140 -6.20 6.24 11.64
C VAL A 140 -7.67 6.55 11.36
N GLN A 141 -8.10 7.80 11.48
CA GLN A 141 -9.48 8.21 11.17
C GLN A 141 -9.82 7.97 9.69
N LYS A 142 -8.91 8.29 8.75
CA LYS A 142 -9.10 8.01 7.32
C LYS A 142 -9.26 6.51 7.07
N LEU A 143 -8.42 5.66 7.66
CA LEU A 143 -8.49 4.21 7.49
C LEU A 143 -9.79 3.64 8.06
N VAL A 144 -10.16 4.03 9.29
CA VAL A 144 -11.39 3.57 9.96
C VAL A 144 -12.64 4.02 9.21
N GLY A 145 -12.69 5.29 8.77
CA GLY A 145 -13.76 5.82 7.94
C GLY A 145 -13.90 5.03 6.64
N THR A 146 -12.78 4.75 5.97
CA THR A 146 -12.75 3.99 4.72
C THR A 146 -13.26 2.56 4.91
N LEU A 147 -12.83 1.85 5.97
CA LEU A 147 -13.36 0.51 6.28
C LEU A 147 -14.87 0.52 6.56
N ASN A 148 -15.34 1.51 7.32
CA ASN A 148 -16.75 1.63 7.67
C ASN A 148 -17.66 1.94 6.47
N SER A 149 -17.14 2.69 5.49
CA SER A 149 -17.82 2.99 4.23
C SER A 149 -17.72 1.84 3.22
N ASN A 150 -16.65 1.05 3.25
CA ASN A 150 -16.43 -0.10 2.36
C ASN A 150 -17.05 -1.40 2.89
N ARG A 151 -18.30 -1.38 3.38
CA ARG A 151 -18.98 -2.60 3.89
C ARG A 151 -19.18 -3.66 2.83
N LYS A 152 -19.43 -3.22 1.59
CA LYS A 152 -19.48 -4.05 0.40
C LYS A 152 -18.27 -3.70 -0.46
N PRO A 153 -17.30 -4.62 -0.64
CA PRO A 153 -16.14 -4.35 -1.48
C PRO A 153 -16.55 -4.00 -2.92
N ASN A 154 -15.83 -3.06 -3.51
CA ASN A 154 -16.02 -2.63 -4.88
C ASN A 154 -15.05 -3.39 -5.79
N PRO A 155 -15.51 -4.06 -6.86
CA PRO A 155 -14.63 -4.72 -7.83
C PRO A 155 -13.58 -3.80 -8.48
N GLU A 156 -13.82 -2.49 -8.50
CA GLU A 156 -12.91 -1.50 -9.07
C GLU A 156 -11.63 -1.31 -8.24
N TYR A 157 -11.72 -1.54 -6.93
CA TYR A 157 -10.63 -1.48 -5.96
C TYR A 157 -10.85 -2.59 -4.89
N PRO A 158 -10.70 -3.87 -5.29
CA PRO A 158 -11.23 -5.02 -4.56
C PRO A 158 -10.46 -5.34 -3.27
N ARG A 159 -9.25 -4.80 -3.12
CA ARG A 159 -8.31 -5.02 -2.01
C ARG A 159 -8.38 -3.91 -0.96
N MET A 160 -9.22 -2.88 -1.11
CA MET A 160 -9.31 -1.75 -0.16
C MET A 160 -9.27 -2.19 1.31
N ARG A 161 -10.11 -3.16 1.71
CA ARG A 161 -10.13 -3.67 3.08
C ARG A 161 -8.82 -4.40 3.45
N ARG A 162 -8.29 -5.21 2.53
CA ARG A 162 -7.02 -5.92 2.72
C ARG A 162 -5.86 -4.95 2.93
N VAL A 163 -5.67 -3.98 2.05
CA VAL A 163 -4.50 -3.08 2.12
C VAL A 163 -4.54 -2.25 3.40
N ILE A 164 -5.72 -1.88 3.88
CA ILE A 164 -5.87 -1.22 5.19
C ILE A 164 -5.44 -2.15 6.33
N VAL A 165 -5.91 -3.41 6.34
CA VAL A 165 -5.55 -4.37 7.39
C VAL A 165 -4.05 -4.68 7.37
N GLU A 166 -3.45 -4.82 6.18
CA GLU A 166 -2.00 -5.00 6.02
C GLU A 166 -1.22 -3.79 6.54
N LEU A 167 -1.66 -2.57 6.23
CA LEU A 167 -1.03 -1.35 6.78
C LEU A 167 -1.13 -1.33 8.30
N VAL A 168 -2.29 -1.64 8.89
CA VAL A 168 -2.46 -1.72 10.36
C VAL A 168 -1.47 -2.68 10.98
N ILE A 169 -1.33 -3.90 10.43
CA ILE A 169 -0.37 -4.90 10.90
C ILE A 169 1.06 -4.36 10.79
N SER A 170 1.40 -3.77 9.65
CA SER A 170 2.74 -3.24 9.37
C SER A 170 3.08 -2.11 10.36
N THR A 171 2.16 -1.16 10.57
CA THR A 171 2.32 -0.03 11.49
C THR A 171 2.47 -0.48 12.94
N VAL A 172 1.68 -1.46 13.40
CA VAL A 172 1.80 -1.93 14.80
C VAL A 172 3.11 -2.70 15.03
N LYS A 173 3.58 -3.47 14.04
CA LYS A 173 4.89 -4.14 14.11
C LYS A 173 6.04 -3.15 14.17
N LEU A 174 5.95 -2.11 13.35
CA LEU A 174 6.92 -1.01 13.23
C LEU A 174 6.96 -0.14 14.49
N CYS A 175 5.78 0.27 14.97
CA CYS A 175 5.63 1.24 16.03
C CYS A 175 4.59 0.75 17.07
N PRO A 176 4.96 -0.13 18.01
CA PRO A 176 3.99 -0.76 18.93
C PRO A 176 3.09 0.21 19.70
N HIS A 177 3.53 1.44 19.99
CA HIS A 177 2.68 2.46 20.63
C HIS A 177 1.41 2.83 19.83
N TYR A 178 1.36 2.55 18.53
CA TYR A 178 0.18 2.79 17.68
C TYR A 178 -1.01 1.92 18.06
N THR A 179 -0.84 0.85 18.84
CA THR A 179 -1.96 0.02 19.31
C THR A 179 -3.00 0.85 20.06
N THR A 180 -2.57 1.84 20.85
CA THR A 180 -3.48 2.73 21.58
C THR A 180 -4.22 3.66 20.62
N ILE A 181 -3.51 4.27 19.68
CA ILE A 181 -4.10 5.17 18.67
C ILE A 181 -5.13 4.43 17.81
N PHE A 182 -4.83 3.22 17.34
CA PHE A 182 -5.77 2.39 16.59
C PHE A 182 -7.00 2.02 17.42
N ARG A 183 -6.81 1.69 18.70
CA ARG A 183 -7.91 1.33 19.60
C ARG A 183 -8.83 2.51 19.84
N GLU A 184 -8.29 3.64 20.26
CA GLU A 184 -9.05 4.87 20.51
C GLU A 184 -9.71 5.40 19.23
N GLY A 185 -9.08 5.19 18.08
CA GLY A 185 -9.64 5.53 16.77
C GLY A 185 -10.77 4.61 16.28
N GLY A 186 -11.12 3.55 17.00
CA GLY A 186 -12.22 2.64 16.64
C GLY A 186 -11.86 1.57 15.60
N MET A 187 -10.57 1.24 15.45
CA MET A 187 -10.11 0.23 14.48
C MET A 187 -10.62 -1.17 14.83
N MET A 188 -10.70 -1.52 16.13
CA MET A 188 -11.16 -2.84 16.57
C MET A 188 -12.60 -3.12 16.13
N GLU A 189 -13.48 -2.13 16.25
CA GLU A 189 -14.88 -2.18 15.85
C GLU A 189 -15.01 -2.24 14.33
N ALA A 190 -14.19 -1.49 13.60
CA ALA A 190 -14.14 -1.53 12.15
C ALA A 190 -13.73 -2.93 11.64
N LEU A 191 -12.65 -3.50 12.18
CA LEU A 191 -12.19 -4.86 11.86
C LEU A 191 -13.25 -5.92 12.15
N ALA A 192 -13.96 -5.80 13.28
CA ALA A 192 -15.02 -6.73 13.65
C ALA A 192 -16.25 -6.67 12.71
N LYS A 193 -16.48 -5.55 12.01
CA LYS A 193 -17.53 -5.45 10.97
C LYS A 193 -17.11 -6.17 9.68
N ILE A 194 -15.83 -6.07 9.30
CA ILE A 194 -15.28 -6.75 8.12
C ILE A 194 -15.39 -8.27 8.28
N GLU A 195 -15.02 -8.77 9.46
CA GLU A 195 -15.11 -10.18 9.81
C GLU A 195 -16.53 -10.76 9.61
N ARG A 196 -17.56 -9.94 9.86
CA ARG A 196 -18.97 -10.31 9.69
C ARG A 196 -19.51 -10.13 8.26
N THR A 197 -18.73 -9.54 7.35
CA THR A 197 -19.17 -9.20 5.99
C THR A 197 -18.21 -9.71 4.91
N PRO A 198 -17.89 -11.02 4.87
CA PRO A 198 -17.00 -11.58 3.86
C PRO A 198 -17.57 -11.42 2.45
N SER A 199 -16.71 -11.17 1.46
CA SER A 199 -17.11 -11.04 0.05
C SER A 199 -16.28 -11.92 -0.88
N LYS A 200 -16.90 -12.43 -1.94
CA LYS A 200 -16.18 -13.12 -3.02
C LYS A 200 -15.26 -12.19 -3.81
N VAL A 201 -15.53 -10.89 -3.80
CA VAL A 201 -14.70 -9.87 -4.47
C VAL A 201 -13.26 -9.95 -3.96
N GLU A 202 -13.09 -10.18 -2.65
CA GLU A 202 -11.80 -10.17 -1.95
C GLU A 202 -10.95 -11.41 -2.20
N LYS A 203 -11.47 -12.38 -2.97
CA LYS A 203 -10.68 -13.49 -3.49
C LYS A 203 -9.82 -13.10 -4.68
N TYR A 204 -10.06 -11.91 -5.25
CA TYR A 204 -9.42 -11.44 -6.46
C TYR A 204 -8.80 -10.07 -6.22
N ARG A 205 -7.63 -9.86 -6.82
CA ARG A 205 -6.93 -8.58 -6.79
C ARG A 205 -7.16 -7.73 -8.05
N VAL A 206 -7.56 -8.35 -9.16
CA VAL A 206 -7.85 -7.65 -10.43
C VAL A 206 -9.14 -8.19 -11.04
N PHE A 207 -9.94 -7.28 -11.59
CA PHE A 207 -11.18 -7.55 -12.29
C PHE A 207 -11.13 -7.05 -13.74
N TYR A 208 -11.79 -7.79 -14.64
CA TYR A 208 -12.19 -7.33 -15.95
C TYR A 208 -13.72 -7.29 -16.00
N GLY A 209 -14.29 -6.07 -15.94
CA GLY A 209 -15.72 -5.90 -15.68
C GLY A 209 -16.13 -6.54 -14.35
N ASN A 210 -17.02 -7.53 -14.41
CA ASN A 210 -17.49 -8.25 -13.22
C ASN A 210 -16.78 -9.60 -13.00
N ILE A 211 -15.75 -9.90 -13.79
CA ILE A 211 -15.03 -11.17 -13.74
C ILE A 211 -13.71 -10.94 -13.00
N GLY A 212 -13.50 -11.64 -11.89
CA GLY A 212 -12.21 -11.68 -11.22
C GLY A 212 -11.20 -12.46 -12.06
N VAL A 213 -10.11 -11.81 -12.47
CA VAL A 213 -9.13 -12.38 -13.41
C VAL A 213 -7.83 -12.80 -12.74
N VAL A 214 -7.47 -12.15 -11.62
CA VAL A 214 -6.27 -12.50 -10.84
C VAL A 214 -6.68 -12.78 -9.40
N LEU A 215 -6.38 -13.98 -8.92
CA LEU A 215 -6.63 -14.37 -7.54
C LEU A 215 -5.71 -13.59 -6.59
N GLU A 216 -6.21 -13.31 -5.40
CA GLU A 216 -5.39 -12.82 -4.31
C GLU A 216 -4.55 -13.98 -3.76
N SER A 217 -3.26 -13.72 -3.53
CA SER A 217 -2.33 -14.66 -2.90
C SER A 217 -2.10 -14.37 -1.42
N GLY A 218 -1.43 -15.30 -0.73
CA GLY A 218 -1.09 -15.17 0.68
C GLY A 218 -2.27 -15.44 1.64
N SER A 219 -2.15 -14.93 2.86
CA SER A 219 -3.13 -15.14 3.93
C SER A 219 -4.50 -14.57 3.56
N SER A 220 -5.58 -15.28 3.89
CA SER A 220 -6.94 -14.76 3.68
C SER A 220 -7.20 -13.48 4.50
N LEU A 221 -8.15 -12.65 4.06
CA LEU A 221 -8.52 -11.45 4.81
C LEU A 221 -8.96 -11.77 6.24
N THR A 222 -9.66 -12.89 6.45
CA THR A 222 -10.05 -13.35 7.79
C THR A 222 -8.84 -13.56 8.70
N VAL A 223 -7.79 -14.21 8.18
CA VAL A 223 -6.55 -14.43 8.94
C VAL A 223 -5.87 -13.10 9.25
N LEU A 224 -5.78 -12.20 8.27
CA LEU A 224 -5.20 -10.87 8.50
C LEU A 224 -5.97 -10.07 9.55
N VAL A 225 -7.31 -10.09 9.50
CA VAL A 225 -8.16 -9.40 10.48
C VAL A 225 -7.93 -9.95 11.89
N ALA A 226 -7.84 -11.28 12.03
CA ALA A 226 -7.53 -11.90 13.31
C ALA A 226 -6.15 -11.45 13.84
N THR A 227 -5.12 -11.48 12.99
CA THR A 227 -3.77 -11.00 13.35
C THR A 227 -3.76 -9.52 13.74
N ALA A 228 -4.45 -8.66 12.99
CA ALA A 228 -4.52 -7.23 13.32
C ALA A 228 -5.18 -6.99 14.68
N LYS A 229 -6.29 -7.67 14.97
CA LYS A 229 -7.00 -7.57 16.26
C LYS A 229 -6.11 -8.05 17.41
N GLU A 230 -5.40 -9.17 17.23
CA GLU A 230 -4.46 -9.70 18.23
C GLU A 230 -3.35 -8.69 18.52
N LEU A 231 -2.71 -8.13 17.49
CA LEU A 231 -1.64 -7.14 17.65
C LEU A 231 -2.11 -5.87 18.38
N ILE A 232 -3.32 -5.36 18.06
CA ILE A 232 -3.90 -4.19 18.74
C ILE A 232 -4.26 -4.51 20.20
N HIS A 233 -4.64 -5.75 20.50
CA HIS A 233 -5.01 -6.18 21.84
C HIS A 233 -3.79 -6.43 22.75
N SER A 234 -2.72 -7.02 22.22
CA SER A 234 -1.57 -7.53 22.99
C SER A 234 -0.71 -6.47 23.69
N ALA A 235 -0.88 -5.17 23.41
CA ALA A 235 -0.17 -4.09 24.12
C ALA A 235 -0.63 -3.87 25.58
N VAL A 236 -1.69 -4.54 26.04
CA VAL A 236 -2.18 -4.44 27.42
C VAL A 236 -1.25 -5.13 28.44
N GLN A 237 -0.39 -6.07 28.02
CA GLN A 237 0.37 -6.91 28.97
C GLN A 237 1.79 -6.42 29.29
N LEU A 238 2.36 -5.47 28.54
CA LEU A 238 3.71 -4.95 28.80
C LEU A 238 3.74 -3.74 29.74
N GLN A 239 2.64 -3.03 29.93
CA GLN A 239 2.54 -1.93 30.90
C GLN A 239 2.15 -2.38 32.33
N ALA A 240 1.68 -3.63 32.50
CA ALA A 240 1.33 -4.19 33.81
C ALA A 240 2.50 -4.97 34.47
N ARG A 241 3.71 -4.92 33.88
CA ARG A 241 4.90 -5.65 34.36
C ARG A 241 6.09 -4.74 34.72
N ASN A 242 5.89 -3.42 34.77
CA ASN A 242 6.88 -2.47 35.29
C ASN A 242 6.35 -1.79 36.55
#